data_AF-A0A7S4UGK1-F1
#
_entry.id   AF-A0A7S4UGK1-F1
#
_cell.length_a   1.000
_cell.length_b   1.000
_cell.length_c   1.000
_cell.angle_alpha   90.00
_cell.angle_beta   90.00
_cell.angle_gamma   90.00
#
_symmetry.space_group_name_H-M   'P 1'
#
loop_
_entity.id
_entity.type
_entity.pdbx_description
1 polymer ?
#
loop_
_entity_poly.entity_id
_entity_poly.type
_entity_poly.pdbx_seq_one_letter_code
_entity_poly.pdbx_strand_id
1 'polypeptide(L)'
;LQRPPANHGCKPVEVFPGIWTARFHDVEDRAALDSVSTSLKTVVNCATDKCPTKAGSYGPDIDVLCVDGLLDDPDAVKKVDAMPEGDEKIAARAGLPQFPPEECAGDAKKDFERVSSAIDAAKAAGGGAM
;
A
#
# COMPACT_ATOMS: atom_id res chain seq x y z
N LEU A 1 -3.64 -20.35 4.41
CA LEU A 1 -2.47 -19.44 4.44
C LEU A 1 -2.70 -18.47 5.58
N GLN A 2 -1.85 -18.50 6.63
CA GLN A 2 -2.01 -17.64 7.80
C GLN A 2 -1.51 -16.23 7.45
N ARG A 3 -2.32 -15.18 7.73
CA ARG A 3 -1.91 -13.78 7.54
C ARG A 3 -0.70 -13.50 8.45
N PRO A 4 0.41 -12.91 7.93
CA PRO A 4 1.54 -12.56 8.78
C PRO A 4 1.14 -11.58 9.90
N PRO A 5 1.84 -11.58 11.04
CA PRO A 5 1.53 -10.72 12.18
C PRO A 5 1.60 -9.23 11.83
N ALA A 6 0.95 -8.39 12.65
CA ALA A 6 0.57 -6.99 12.41
C ALA A 6 1.68 -5.96 12.08
N ASN A 7 2.92 -6.38 11.81
CA ASN A 7 3.92 -5.52 11.19
C ASN A 7 3.60 -5.41 9.69
N HIS A 8 2.79 -4.42 9.34
CA HIS A 8 2.44 -4.13 7.96
C HIS A 8 3.62 -3.46 7.22
N GLY A 9 3.95 -4.00 6.05
CA GLY A 9 4.95 -3.49 5.12
C GLY A 9 6.36 -4.06 5.31
N CYS A 10 7.11 -4.05 4.22
CA CYS A 10 8.52 -4.46 4.18
C CYS A 10 9.42 -3.23 4.32
N LYS A 11 10.66 -3.43 4.78
CA LYS A 11 11.73 -2.46 4.47
C LYS A 11 11.76 -2.23 2.95
N PRO A 12 12.24 -1.06 2.48
CA PRO A 12 12.34 -0.79 1.05
C PRO A 12 12.97 -1.95 0.29
N VAL A 13 12.21 -2.52 -0.63
CA VAL A 13 12.63 -3.68 -1.42
C VAL A 13 12.13 -3.53 -2.85
N GLU A 14 13.02 -3.79 -3.80
CA GLU A 14 12.68 -3.89 -5.20
C GLU A 14 11.99 -5.23 -5.45
N VAL A 15 10.69 -5.21 -5.70
CA VAL A 15 9.87 -6.42 -5.92
C VAL A 15 9.88 -6.85 -7.38
N PHE A 16 10.19 -5.92 -8.28
CA PHE A 16 10.36 -6.11 -9.71
C PHE A 16 11.27 -4.99 -10.23
N PRO A 17 12.06 -5.17 -11.30
CA PRO A 17 12.92 -4.11 -11.83
C PRO A 17 12.19 -2.77 -12.01
N GLY A 18 12.67 -1.75 -11.30
CA GLY A 18 12.10 -0.40 -11.25
C GLY A 18 10.81 -0.27 -10.45
N ILE A 19 10.42 -1.26 -9.64
CA ILE A 19 9.25 -1.25 -8.76
C ILE A 19 9.67 -1.61 -7.34
N TRP A 20 9.45 -0.66 -6.44
CA TRP A 20 9.79 -0.79 -5.03
C TRP A 20 8.53 -0.89 -4.19
N THR A 21 8.66 -1.45 -2.99
CA THR A 21 7.65 -1.33 -1.94
C THR A 21 8.35 -0.95 -0.65
N ALA A 22 7.72 -0.12 0.18
CA ALA A 22 8.26 0.34 1.44
C ALA A 22 7.15 0.58 2.47
N ARG A 23 7.52 0.71 3.74
CA ARG A 23 6.64 1.31 4.76
C ARG A 23 6.73 2.82 4.62
N PHE A 24 5.65 3.53 4.93
CA PHE A 24 5.63 4.99 4.86
C PHE A 24 6.71 5.66 5.74
N HIS A 25 7.05 5.08 6.89
CA HIS A 25 8.13 5.54 7.76
C HIS A 25 9.53 5.47 7.12
N ASP A 26 9.71 4.63 6.10
CA ASP A 26 11.00 4.47 5.43
C ASP A 26 11.17 5.49 4.27
N VAL A 27 10.13 6.26 3.94
CA VAL A 27 10.10 7.23 2.82
C VAL A 27 9.36 8.53 3.18
N GLU A 28 9.58 9.04 4.40
CA GLU A 28 8.86 10.23 4.89
C GLU A 28 9.25 11.53 4.16
N ASP A 29 10.43 11.58 3.55
CA ASP A 29 10.95 12.75 2.85
C ASP A 29 11.81 12.37 1.62
N ARG A 30 12.29 13.38 0.90
CA ARG A 30 13.11 13.21 -0.29
C ARG A 30 14.43 12.50 -0.02
N ALA A 31 15.10 12.79 1.10
CA ALA A 31 16.38 12.16 1.40
C ALA A 31 16.19 10.66 1.70
N ALA A 32 15.13 10.30 2.41
CA ALA A 32 14.73 8.92 2.65
C ALA A 32 14.42 8.20 1.34
N LEU A 33 13.65 8.83 0.44
CA LEU A 33 13.34 8.29 -0.88
C LEU A 33 14.60 8.05 -1.74
N ASP A 34 15.48 9.04 -1.81
CA ASP A 34 16.74 8.96 -2.57
C ASP A 34 17.69 7.89 -2.00
N SER A 35 17.61 7.60 -0.70
CA SER A 35 18.39 6.53 -0.06
C SER A 35 17.93 5.12 -0.48
N VAL A 36 16.67 4.99 -0.92
CA VAL A 36 16.16 3.76 -1.52
C VAL A 36 16.60 3.67 -2.97
N SER A 37 16.28 4.71 -3.75
CA SER A 37 16.73 4.83 -5.13
C SER A 37 16.56 6.26 -5.64
N THR A 38 17.62 6.80 -6.24
CA THR A 38 17.62 8.10 -6.91
C THR A 38 16.94 8.07 -8.29
N SER A 39 16.53 6.89 -8.77
CA SER A 39 15.85 6.73 -10.06
C SER A 39 14.33 6.81 -9.97
N LEU A 40 13.76 6.91 -8.76
CA LEU A 40 12.32 6.99 -8.58
C LEU A 40 11.77 8.26 -9.24
N LYS A 41 10.59 8.10 -9.86
CA LYS A 41 9.83 9.18 -10.52
C LYS A 41 8.40 9.25 -10.03
N THR A 42 7.88 8.14 -9.48
CA THR A 42 6.53 8.08 -8.94
C THR A 42 6.53 7.38 -7.57
N VAL A 43 5.73 7.89 -6.65
CA VAL A 43 5.39 7.25 -5.37
C VAL A 43 3.88 7.08 -5.31
N VAL A 44 3.41 5.85 -5.14
CA VAL A 44 2.01 5.48 -5.00
C VAL A 44 1.71 5.36 -3.50
N ASN A 45 1.05 6.38 -2.95
CA ASN A 45 0.65 6.38 -1.55
C ASN A 45 -0.69 5.65 -1.37
N CYS A 46 -0.62 4.41 -0.90
CA CYS A 46 -1.75 3.54 -0.58
C CYS A 46 -2.28 3.67 0.85
N ALA A 47 -1.69 4.53 1.68
CA ALA A 47 -2.01 4.68 3.10
C ALA A 47 -2.25 6.15 3.45
N THR A 48 -3.15 6.82 2.73
CA THR A 48 -3.35 8.28 2.81
C THR A 48 -3.85 8.77 4.16
N ASP A 49 -4.37 7.88 5.01
CA ASP A 49 -4.78 8.13 6.39
C ASP A 49 -3.61 8.18 7.38
N LYS A 50 -2.51 7.47 7.08
CA LYS A 50 -1.32 7.33 7.94
C LYS A 50 -0.10 8.05 7.40
N CYS A 51 0.02 8.13 6.09
CA CYS A 51 1.15 8.69 5.38
C CYS A 51 0.79 10.08 4.82
N PRO A 52 1.41 11.16 5.31
CA PRO A 52 1.08 12.53 4.89
C PRO A 52 1.63 12.90 3.51
N THR A 53 2.34 11.99 2.84
CA THR A 53 3.01 12.27 1.57
C THR A 53 1.98 12.43 0.45
N LYS A 54 2.15 13.49 -0.33
CA LYS A 54 1.25 13.93 -1.40
C LYS A 54 2.06 14.66 -2.47
N ALA A 55 1.39 15.13 -3.52
CA ALA A 55 2.05 15.88 -4.58
C ALA A 55 2.94 17.01 -4.00
N GLY A 56 4.20 17.04 -4.41
CA GLY A 56 5.21 17.99 -3.93
C GLY A 56 5.98 17.57 -2.67
N SER A 57 5.62 16.48 -1.97
CA SER A 57 6.31 16.02 -0.76
C SER A 57 7.79 15.67 -0.98
N TYR A 58 8.15 15.24 -2.20
CA TYR A 58 9.52 14.84 -2.55
C TYR A 58 10.19 15.82 -3.54
N GLY A 59 9.61 17.01 -3.72
CA GLY A 59 10.05 17.98 -4.71
C GLY A 59 9.39 17.81 -6.08
N PRO A 60 9.80 18.61 -7.09
CA PRO A 60 9.09 18.73 -8.36
C PRO A 60 9.30 17.56 -9.32
N ASP A 61 10.31 16.71 -9.09
CA ASP A 61 10.70 15.63 -10.01
C ASP A 61 10.08 14.27 -9.68
N ILE A 62 9.27 14.22 -8.62
CA ILE A 62 8.63 13.01 -8.12
C ILE A 62 7.12 13.24 -8.07
N ASP A 63 6.39 12.47 -8.87
CA ASP A 63 4.93 12.45 -8.82
C ASP A 63 4.47 11.59 -7.65
N VAL A 64 3.55 12.10 -6.84
CA VAL A 64 2.93 11.31 -5.77
C VAL A 64 1.47 11.05 -6.13
N LEU A 65 1.16 9.78 -6.35
CA LEU A 65 -0.17 9.29 -6.67
C LEU A 65 -0.84 8.77 -5.40
N CYS A 66 -1.77 9.54 -4.85
CA CYS A 66 -2.58 9.11 -3.70
C CYS A 66 -3.68 8.14 -4.17
N VAL A 67 -3.82 7.01 -3.48
CA VAL A 67 -4.93 6.06 -3.63
C VAL A 67 -5.87 6.24 -2.45
N ASP A 68 -6.92 7.04 -2.68
CA ASP A 68 -7.87 7.41 -1.63
C ASP A 68 -8.90 6.31 -1.38
N GLY A 69 -9.27 6.15 -0.11
CA GLY A 69 -10.26 5.16 0.30
C GLY A 69 -9.78 3.71 0.18
N LEU A 70 -8.46 3.49 0.09
CA LEU A 70 -7.86 2.19 0.30
C LEU A 70 -7.60 1.99 1.80
N LEU A 71 -8.66 1.67 2.53
CA LEU A 71 -8.59 1.41 3.95
C LEU A 71 -8.11 -0.02 4.22
N ASP A 72 -7.40 -0.19 5.34
CA ASP A 72 -7.18 -1.52 5.89
C ASP A 72 -8.51 -2.19 6.24
N ASP A 73 -8.56 -3.52 6.18
CA ASP A 73 -9.69 -4.26 6.74
C ASP A 73 -9.92 -3.89 8.21
N PRO A 74 -11.16 -3.91 8.70
CA PRO A 74 -11.46 -3.69 10.10
C PRO A 74 -10.69 -4.65 11.00
N ASP A 75 -10.20 -4.18 12.16
CA ASP A 75 -9.35 -4.99 13.04
C ASP A 75 -10.01 -6.30 13.50
N ALA A 76 -11.34 -6.33 13.60
CA ALA A 76 -12.09 -7.54 13.89
C ALA A 76 -11.95 -8.59 12.77
N VAL A 77 -12.00 -8.17 11.50
CA VAL A 77 -11.76 -9.04 10.34
C VAL A 77 -10.33 -9.56 10.38
N LYS A 78 -9.35 -8.68 10.59
CA LYS A 78 -7.92 -9.05 10.69
C LYS A 78 -7.67 -10.10 11.78
N LYS A 79 -8.28 -9.94 12.96
CA LYS A 79 -8.16 -10.87 14.09
C LYS A 79 -8.70 -12.26 13.75
N VAL A 80 -9.88 -12.34 13.12
CA VAL A 80 -10.47 -13.61 12.70
C VAL A 80 -9.64 -14.25 11.59
N ASP A 81 -9.17 -13.48 10.62
CA ASP A 81 -8.34 -14.02 9.53
C ASP A 81 -7.00 -14.58 10.02
N ALA A 82 -6.44 -14.04 11.10
CA ALA A 82 -5.22 -14.52 11.73
C ALA A 82 -5.39 -15.80 12.57
N MET A 83 -6.64 -16.22 12.86
CA MET A 83 -6.92 -17.47 13.57
C MET A 83 -6.49 -18.69 12.75
N PRO A 84 -6.07 -19.80 13.41
CA PRO A 84 -5.90 -21.09 12.76
C PRO A 84 -7.18 -21.53 12.05
N GLU A 85 -7.03 -22.29 10.95
CA GLU A 85 -8.18 -22.87 10.27
C GLU A 85 -8.90 -23.88 11.18
N GLY A 86 -10.23 -23.86 11.17
CA GLY A 86 -11.06 -24.76 11.98
C GLY A 86 -12.42 -24.15 12.34
N ASP A 87 -13.23 -24.93 13.06
CA ASP A 87 -14.61 -24.56 13.41
C ASP A 87 -14.69 -23.25 14.22
N GLU A 88 -13.69 -22.97 15.06
CA GLU A 88 -13.60 -21.72 15.83
C GLU A 88 -13.48 -20.49 14.93
N LYS A 89 -12.68 -20.57 13.86
CA LYS A 89 -12.54 -19.48 12.89
C LYS A 89 -13.83 -19.28 12.08
N ILE A 90 -14.50 -20.38 11.71
CA ILE A 90 -15.79 -20.33 11.01
C ILE A 90 -16.85 -19.64 11.90
N ALA A 91 -16.94 -20.04 13.16
CA ALA A 91 -17.87 -19.45 14.12
C ALA A 91 -17.56 -17.96 14.38
N ALA A 92 -16.29 -17.61 14.57
CA ALA A 92 -15.86 -16.23 14.77
C ALA A 92 -16.16 -15.36 13.52
N ARG A 93 -15.99 -15.91 12.31
CA ARG A 93 -16.31 -15.21 11.07
C ARG A 93 -17.81 -14.98 10.88
N ALA A 94 -18.64 -15.95 11.25
CA ALA A 94 -20.09 -15.82 11.23
C ALA A 94 -20.62 -14.78 12.24
N GLY A 95 -19.85 -14.50 13.30
CA GLY A 95 -20.18 -13.49 14.31
C GLY A 95 -19.69 -12.07 13.99
N LEU A 96 -18.96 -11.86 12.90
CA LEU A 96 -18.53 -10.52 12.51
C LEU A 96 -19.72 -9.69 12.00
N PRO A 97 -19.79 -8.38 12.33
CA PRO A 97 -20.77 -7.52 11.71
C PRO A 97 -20.52 -7.44 10.20
N GLN A 98 -21.56 -7.18 9.44
CA GLN A 98 -21.41 -6.89 8.02
C GLN A 98 -20.81 -5.50 7.87
N PHE A 99 -19.53 -5.44 7.51
CA PHE A 99 -18.86 -4.18 7.24
C PHE A 99 -19.31 -3.62 5.89
N PRO A 100 -19.56 -2.31 5.79
CA PRO A 100 -19.76 -1.65 4.51
C PRO A 100 -18.55 -1.87 3.59
N PRO A 101 -18.73 -2.06 2.27
CA PRO A 101 -17.62 -2.24 1.33
C PRO A 101 -16.54 -1.14 1.41
N GLU A 102 -16.94 0.08 1.73
CA GLU A 102 -16.07 1.25 1.93
C GLU A 102 -15.18 1.18 3.18
N GLU A 103 -15.51 0.33 4.16
CA GLU A 103 -14.69 0.09 5.36
C GLU A 103 -13.70 -1.06 5.17
N CYS A 104 -13.72 -1.70 4.00
CA CYS A 104 -12.85 -2.82 3.66
C CYS A 104 -11.88 -2.41 2.54
N ALA A 105 -10.74 -3.08 2.42
CA ALA A 105 -9.79 -2.89 1.31
C ALA A 105 -10.34 -3.30 -0.07
N GLY A 106 -11.65 -3.62 -0.15
CA GLY A 106 -12.27 -4.45 -1.18
C GLY A 106 -12.34 -3.82 -2.58
N ASP A 107 -12.19 -2.50 -2.70
CA ASP A 107 -12.27 -1.80 -3.98
C ASP A 107 -10.92 -1.24 -4.47
N ALA A 108 -9.81 -1.86 -4.09
CA ALA A 108 -8.49 -1.50 -4.63
C ALA A 108 -8.42 -1.63 -6.17
N LYS A 109 -9.26 -2.49 -6.76
CA LYS A 109 -9.27 -2.79 -8.20
C LYS A 109 -9.63 -1.59 -9.06
N LYS A 110 -10.46 -0.66 -8.58
CA LYS A 110 -10.83 0.56 -9.32
C LYS A 110 -9.62 1.41 -9.71
N ASP A 111 -8.55 1.33 -8.92
CA ASP A 111 -7.34 2.13 -9.08
C ASP A 111 -6.26 1.42 -9.92
N PHE A 112 -6.44 0.15 -10.28
CA PHE A 112 -5.39 -0.64 -10.94
C PHE A 112 -4.95 -0.02 -12.26
N GLU A 113 -5.88 0.34 -13.15
CA GLU A 113 -5.52 0.94 -14.44
C GLU A 113 -4.77 2.27 -14.26
N ARG A 114 -5.22 3.09 -13.30
CA ARG A 114 -4.59 4.39 -12.99
C ARG A 114 -3.17 4.21 -12.46
N VAL A 115 -3.00 3.31 -11.49
CA VAL A 115 -1.70 3.01 -10.86
C VAL A 115 -0.75 2.37 -11.87
N SER A 116 -1.20 1.37 -12.62
CA SER A 116 -0.40 0.74 -13.67
C SER A 116 0.07 1.75 -14.72
N SER A 117 -0.82 2.64 -15.18
CA SER A 117 -0.44 3.69 -16.13
C SER A 117 0.63 4.62 -15.58
N ALA A 118 0.56 4.99 -14.29
CA ALA A 118 1.57 5.82 -13.64
C ALA A 118 2.92 5.11 -13.52
N ILE A 119 2.92 3.83 -13.15
CA ILE A 119 4.13 3.00 -13.08
C ILE A 119 4.79 2.89 -14.46
N ASP A 120 3.99 2.65 -15.51
CA ASP A 120 4.50 2.54 -16.87
C ASP A 120 5.06 3.87 -17.38
N ALA A 121 4.42 4.99 -17.05
CA ALA A 121 4.94 6.33 -17.36
C ALA A 121 6.28 6.61 -16.66
N ALA A 122 6.41 6.24 -15.38
CA ALA A 122 7.67 6.37 -14.63
C ALA A 122 8.82 5.58 -15.28
N LYS A 123 8.53 4.34 -15.71
CA LYS A 123 9.47 3.49 -16.42
C LYS A 123 9.84 4.04 -17.80
N ALA A 124 8.87 4.54 -18.55
CA ALA A 124 9.09 5.16 -19.86
C ALA A 124 9.98 6.42 -19.76
N ALA A 125 9.92 7.14 -18.64
CA ALA A 125 10.79 8.27 -18.34
C ALA A 125 12.20 7.87 -17.85
N GLY A 126 12.55 6.58 -17.86
CA GLY A 126 13.85 6.07 -17.42
C GLY A 126 14.01 5.95 -15.91
N GLY A 127 12.90 5.98 -15.16
CA GLY A 127 12.88 5.87 -13.72
C GLY A 127 12.14 4.64 -13.18
N GLY A 128 11.85 4.68 -11.88
CA GLY A 128 11.08 3.65 -11.19
C GLY A 128 9.87 4.22 -10.46
N ALA A 129 9.04 3.31 -9.95
CA ALA A 129 7.91 3.61 -9.09
C ALA A 129 8.07 2.90 -7.74
N MET A 130 7.47 3.49 -6.71
CA MET A 130 7.31 2.92 -5.37
C MET A 130 5.85 2.87 -4.99
#